data_AF-A0A1F8GL10-F1
#
_entry.id   AF-A0A1F8GL10-F1
#
_cell.length_a   1.000
_cell.length_b   1.000
_cell.length_c   1.000
_cell.angle_alpha   90.00
_cell.angle_beta   90.00
_cell.angle_gamma   90.00
#
_symmetry.space_group_name_H-M   'P 1'
#
loop_
_entity.id
_entity.type
_entity.pdbx_description
1 polymer ?
#
loop_
_entity_poly.entity_id
_entity_poly.type
_entity_poly.pdbx_seq_one_letter_code
_entity_poly.pdbx_strand_id
1 'polypeptide(L)'
;MNQKPIRFIITLFACLAVLYPLWVRFGSLGWTLGPSILQSIFPALGLIAFAVLWLHVISGAFEPYLRTLFDFDRFVHRTSIIILICLILHPLLLLIDFDFNFSAVFAYGEKYILLAVIGWLLLITYDIGKALKRYNFFVRHWNAILLISTTGFILTFLHSLALGSDLQAGPLRAVWIFYGATAIPATVYNYGIKRFRQVR
;
A
#
# COMPACT_ATOMS: atom_id res chain seq x y z
N MET A 1 -25.04 9.21 20.90
CA MET A 1 -23.65 9.24 21.43
C MET A 1 -22.81 10.22 20.62
N ASN A 2 -21.96 11.00 21.29
CA ASN A 2 -21.01 11.90 20.61
C ASN A 2 -19.93 11.05 19.90
N GLN A 3 -19.91 11.06 18.57
CA GLN A 3 -18.94 10.28 17.77
C GLN A 3 -17.58 10.97 17.60
N LYS A 4 -17.42 12.22 18.04
CA LYS A 4 -16.17 12.99 17.94
C LYS A 4 -14.93 12.24 18.48
N PRO A 5 -14.94 11.64 19.70
CA PRO A 5 -13.76 10.94 20.22
C PRO A 5 -13.38 9.74 19.36
N ILE A 6 -14.36 8.98 18.86
CA ILE A 6 -14.12 7.81 17.99
C ILE A 6 -13.46 8.24 16.67
N ARG A 7 -13.99 9.30 16.04
CA ARG A 7 -13.42 9.87 14.80
C ARG A 7 -11.98 10.32 15.00
N PHE A 8 -11.69 10.96 16.14
CA PHE A 8 -10.33 11.39 16.48
C PHE A 8 -9.38 10.20 16.63
N ILE A 9 -9.79 9.15 17.36
CA ILE A 9 -8.97 7.95 17.57
C ILE A 9 -8.67 7.25 16.24
N ILE A 10 -9.66 7.08 15.35
CA ILE A 10 -9.47 6.45 14.04
C ILE A 10 -8.53 7.27 13.16
N THR A 11 -8.69 8.60 13.17
CA THR A 11 -7.82 9.49 12.39
C THR A 11 -6.39 9.45 12.92
N LEU A 12 -6.22 9.51 14.25
CA LEU A 12 -4.91 9.40 14.89
C LEU A 12 -4.25 8.06 14.55
N PHE A 13 -4.99 6.96 14.64
CA PHE A 13 -4.51 5.64 14.26
C PHE A 13 -4.05 5.59 12.79
N ALA A 14 -4.85 6.12 11.86
CA ALA A 14 -4.49 6.15 10.45
C ALA A 14 -3.22 7.00 10.19
N CYS A 15 -3.09 8.15 10.86
CA CYS A 15 -1.89 8.98 10.78
C CYS A 15 -0.67 8.25 11.36
N LEU A 16 -0.79 7.66 12.55
CA LEU A 16 0.31 6.93 13.20
C LEU A 16 0.72 5.70 12.38
N ALA A 17 -0.24 5.02 11.76
CA ALA A 17 0.04 3.90 10.88
C ALA A 17 0.98 4.33 9.74
N VAL A 18 0.88 5.54 9.19
CA VAL A 18 1.80 5.97 8.12
C VAL A 18 3.07 6.63 8.69
N LEU A 19 2.93 7.50 9.69
CA LEU A 19 4.01 8.34 10.19
C LEU A 19 5.03 7.58 11.05
N TYR A 20 4.60 6.56 11.80
CA TYR A 20 5.51 5.81 12.65
C TYR A 20 6.60 5.05 11.88
N PRO A 21 6.30 4.23 10.84
CA PRO A 21 7.36 3.56 10.08
C PRO A 21 8.29 4.55 9.36
N LEU A 22 7.76 5.68 8.90
CA LEU A 22 8.58 6.75 8.32
C LEU A 22 9.53 7.36 9.34
N TRP A 23 9.03 7.67 10.54
CA TRP A 23 9.85 8.19 11.63
C TRP A 23 10.98 7.24 11.97
N VAL A 24 10.69 5.94 12.12
CA VAL A 24 11.72 4.93 12.41
C VAL A 24 12.75 4.86 11.29
N ARG A 25 12.33 4.91 10.02
CA ARG A 25 13.25 4.92 8.87
C ARG A 25 14.12 6.18 8.82
N PHE A 26 13.54 7.35 8.97
CA PHE A 26 14.30 8.60 8.90
C PHE A 26 15.20 8.82 10.11
N GLY A 27 14.83 8.29 11.29
CA GLY A 27 15.66 8.31 12.48
C GLY A 27 16.93 7.45 12.38
N SER A 28 16.96 6.47 11.47
CA SER A 28 18.14 5.63 11.23
C SER A 28 19.06 6.15 10.11
N LEU A 29 18.70 7.23 9.42
CA LEU A 29 19.47 7.75 8.29
C LEU A 29 20.42 8.87 8.72
N GLY A 30 21.69 8.75 8.32
CA GLY A 30 22.64 9.87 8.35
C GLY A 30 22.37 10.78 7.17
N TRP A 31 21.67 11.89 7.39
CA TRP A 31 21.31 12.83 6.32
C TRP A 31 22.55 13.51 5.74
N THR A 32 22.82 13.27 4.46
CA THR A 32 23.83 13.99 3.68
C THR A 32 23.14 14.63 2.47
N LEU A 33 23.47 15.88 2.16
CA LEU A 33 22.95 16.57 0.97
C LEU A 33 23.72 16.07 -0.25
N GLY A 34 23.06 15.39 -1.21
CA GLY A 34 23.70 14.82 -2.40
C GLY A 34 22.87 13.70 -3.06
N PRO A 35 23.47 12.86 -3.94
CA PRO A 35 22.82 11.70 -4.56
C PRO A 35 22.15 10.74 -3.55
N SER A 36 22.64 10.73 -2.31
CA SER A 36 22.07 10.03 -1.15
C SER A 36 20.63 10.42 -0.80
N ILE A 37 20.13 11.57 -1.27
CA ILE A 37 18.75 11.98 -1.01
C ILE A 37 17.74 11.08 -1.73
N LEU A 38 18.05 10.63 -2.96
CA LEU A 38 17.19 9.71 -3.71
C LEU A 38 17.07 8.37 -2.99
N GLN A 39 18.21 7.86 -2.50
CA GLN A 39 18.28 6.63 -1.71
C GLN A 39 17.53 6.73 -0.37
N SER A 40 17.37 7.94 0.16
CA SER A 40 16.61 8.20 1.39
C SER A 40 15.10 8.31 1.12
N ILE A 41 14.70 8.93 0.01
CA ILE A 41 13.28 9.14 -0.36
C ILE A 41 12.68 7.86 -0.96
N PHE A 42 13.43 7.12 -1.78
CA PHE A 42 13.02 5.86 -2.40
C PHE A 42 12.27 4.90 -1.45
N PRO A 43 12.86 4.49 -0.30
CA PRO A 43 12.19 3.57 0.62
C PRO A 43 11.00 4.22 1.32
N ALA A 44 11.03 5.53 1.57
CA ALA A 44 9.93 6.25 2.21
C ALA A 44 8.64 6.20 1.35
N LEU A 45 8.77 6.34 0.03
CA LEU A 45 7.62 6.20 -0.88
C LEU A 45 7.04 4.79 -0.85
N GLY A 46 7.89 3.76 -0.78
CA GLY A 46 7.45 2.38 -0.62
C GLY A 46 6.69 2.16 0.68
N LEU A 47 7.19 2.70 1.80
CA LEU A 47 6.53 2.64 3.10
C LEU A 47 5.17 3.35 3.10
N ILE A 48 5.07 4.54 2.49
CA ILE A 48 3.81 5.28 2.36
C ILE A 48 2.81 4.49 1.53
N ALA A 49 3.21 4.04 0.33
CA ALA A 49 2.35 3.25 -0.54
C ALA A 49 1.81 2.02 0.19
N PHE A 50 2.70 1.28 0.86
CA PHE A 50 2.33 0.08 1.59
C PHE A 50 1.39 0.37 2.76
N ALA A 51 1.72 1.34 3.63
CA ALA A 51 0.91 1.65 4.81
C ALA A 51 -0.50 2.15 4.42
N VAL A 52 -0.61 2.95 3.35
CA VAL A 52 -1.90 3.44 2.87
C VAL A 52 -2.70 2.33 2.17
N LEU A 53 -2.06 1.44 1.41
CA LEU A 53 -2.70 0.23 0.88
C LEU A 53 -3.22 -0.68 2.00
N TRP A 54 -2.42 -0.86 3.06
CA TRP A 54 -2.82 -1.60 4.25
C TRP A 54 -4.05 -0.95 4.91
N LEU A 55 -4.08 0.38 5.04
CA LEU A 55 -5.27 1.10 5.54
C LEU A 55 -6.50 0.84 4.67
N HIS A 56 -6.38 0.80 3.33
CA HIS A 56 -7.50 0.45 2.45
C HIS A 56 -8.05 -0.94 2.77
N VAL A 57 -7.17 -1.93 2.91
CA VAL A 57 -7.55 -3.33 3.20
C VAL A 57 -8.28 -3.43 4.53
N ILE A 58 -7.72 -2.87 5.61
CA ILE A 58 -8.37 -2.87 6.93
C ILE A 58 -9.68 -2.10 6.88
N SER A 59 -9.68 -0.91 6.31
CA SER A 59 -10.87 -0.06 6.24
C SER A 59 -12.02 -0.70 5.44
N GLY A 60 -11.71 -1.52 4.43
CA GLY A 60 -12.70 -2.28 3.67
C GLY A 60 -13.49 -3.27 4.53
N ALA A 61 -12.80 -3.88 5.51
CA ALA A 61 -13.43 -4.83 6.43
C ALA A 61 -14.42 -4.14 7.38
N PHE A 62 -14.12 -2.89 7.75
CA PHE A 62 -14.94 -2.05 8.63
C PHE A 62 -15.80 -1.02 7.86
N GLU A 63 -15.89 -1.13 6.54
CA GLU A 63 -16.50 -0.11 5.67
C GLU A 63 -17.90 0.35 6.15
N PRO A 64 -18.87 -0.56 6.44
CA PRO A 64 -20.21 -0.13 6.84
C PRO A 64 -20.20 0.75 8.10
N TYR A 65 -19.31 0.44 9.05
CA TYR A 65 -19.16 1.22 10.27
C TYR A 65 -18.45 2.55 10.00
N LEU A 66 -17.35 2.54 9.25
CA LEU A 66 -16.57 3.75 8.96
C LEU A 66 -17.36 4.78 8.14
N ARG A 67 -18.25 4.33 7.24
CA ARG A 67 -19.18 5.20 6.51
C ARG A 67 -20.13 5.99 7.41
N THR A 68 -20.42 5.51 8.63
CA THR A 68 -21.22 6.27 9.61
C THR A 68 -20.43 7.40 10.29
N LEU A 69 -19.09 7.37 10.17
CA LEU A 69 -18.19 8.28 10.88
C LEU A 69 -17.60 9.35 9.96
N PHE A 70 -17.33 9.05 8.70
CA PHE A 70 -16.78 10.00 7.73
C PHE A 70 -17.09 9.61 6.28
N ASP A 71 -16.80 10.52 5.35
CA ASP A 71 -16.90 10.30 3.91
C ASP A 71 -15.83 9.30 3.44
N PHE A 72 -16.20 8.02 3.49
CA PHE A 72 -15.31 6.89 3.17
C PHE A 72 -14.86 6.91 1.71
N ASP A 73 -15.73 7.29 0.78
CA ASP A 73 -15.40 7.33 -0.65
C ASP A 73 -14.37 8.43 -0.94
N ARG A 74 -14.51 9.59 -0.30
CA ARG A 74 -13.51 10.66 -0.39
C ARG A 74 -12.18 10.26 0.23
N PHE A 75 -12.20 9.54 1.36
CA PHE A 75 -11.00 8.97 1.96
C PHE A 75 -10.27 8.05 0.96
N VAL A 76 -10.96 7.02 0.43
CA VAL A 76 -10.40 6.07 -0.54
C VAL A 76 -9.94 6.78 -1.80
N HIS A 77 -10.69 7.76 -2.31
CA HIS A 77 -10.33 8.50 -3.50
C HIS A 77 -9.03 9.30 -3.32
N ARG A 78 -8.90 10.07 -2.23
CA ARG A 78 -7.70 10.88 -1.97
C ARG A 78 -6.48 10.01 -1.72
N THR A 79 -6.64 8.96 -0.94
CA THR A 79 -5.53 8.08 -0.57
C THR A 79 -5.10 7.15 -1.71
N SER A 80 -6.01 6.76 -2.63
CA SER A 80 -5.61 6.07 -3.87
C SER A 80 -4.73 6.95 -4.78
N ILE A 81 -4.96 8.26 -4.83
CA ILE A 81 -4.06 9.18 -5.56
C ILE A 81 -2.66 9.17 -4.93
N ILE A 82 -2.58 9.22 -3.59
CA ILE A 82 -1.29 9.15 -2.87
C ILE A 82 -0.58 7.82 -3.18
N ILE A 83 -1.30 6.70 -3.13
CA ILE A 83 -0.78 5.38 -3.48
C ILE A 83 -0.24 5.38 -4.92
N LEU A 84 -1.02 5.86 -5.89
CA LEU A 84 -0.61 5.88 -7.30
C LEU A 84 0.66 6.71 -7.51
N ILE A 85 0.74 7.90 -6.91
CA ILE A 85 1.95 8.74 -6.97
C ILE A 85 3.14 7.98 -6.39
N CYS A 86 2.99 7.36 -5.23
CA CYS A 86 4.07 6.61 -4.59
C CYS A 86 4.46 5.37 -5.40
N LEU A 87 3.50 4.64 -5.99
CA LEU A 87 3.74 3.47 -6.82
C LEU A 87 4.48 3.81 -8.13
N ILE A 88 4.27 5.00 -8.70
CA ILE A 88 5.01 5.45 -9.89
C ILE A 88 6.40 5.93 -9.48
N LEU A 89 6.46 6.82 -8.47
CA LEU A 89 7.71 7.46 -8.08
C LEU A 89 8.70 6.47 -7.45
N HIS A 90 8.25 5.49 -6.66
CA HIS A 90 9.13 4.53 -6.01
C HIS A 90 10.07 3.79 -6.99
N PRO A 91 9.59 3.01 -7.98
CA PRO A 91 10.47 2.36 -8.94
C PRO A 91 11.19 3.35 -9.86
N LEU A 92 10.60 4.52 -10.14
CA LEU A 92 11.24 5.54 -10.96
C LEU A 92 12.48 6.14 -10.28
N LEU A 93 12.40 6.43 -8.98
CA LEU A 93 13.56 6.91 -8.21
C LEU A 93 14.68 5.88 -8.18
N LEU A 94 14.34 4.59 -8.05
CA LEU A 94 15.33 3.51 -8.14
C LEU A 94 15.98 3.47 -9.52
N LEU A 95 15.20 3.56 -10.59
CA LEU A 95 15.74 3.58 -11.96
C LEU A 95 16.65 4.79 -12.18
N ILE A 96 16.29 5.97 -11.67
CA ILE A 96 17.14 7.17 -11.75
C ILE A 96 18.46 6.96 -11.00
N ASP A 97 18.44 6.35 -9.81
CA ASP A 97 19.65 6.07 -9.02
C ASP A 97 20.63 5.13 -9.75
N PHE A 98 20.10 4.30 -10.65
CA PHE A 98 20.87 3.37 -11.49
C PHE A 98 21.01 3.83 -12.96
N ASP A 99 20.78 5.11 -13.27
CA ASP A 99 20.88 5.66 -14.64
C ASP A 99 20.06 4.86 -15.68
N PHE A 100 18.88 4.40 -15.27
CA PHE A 100 17.97 3.53 -16.04
C PHE A 100 18.58 2.18 -16.44
N ASN A 101 19.61 1.71 -15.75
CA ASN A 101 20.20 0.39 -15.95
C ASN A 101 19.36 -0.70 -15.26
N PHE A 102 18.45 -1.32 -16.03
CA PHE A 102 17.60 -2.41 -15.54
C PHE A 102 18.43 -3.60 -15.02
N SER A 103 19.53 -3.96 -15.68
CA SER A 103 20.37 -5.09 -15.25
C SER A 103 20.93 -4.86 -13.83
N ALA A 104 21.35 -3.62 -13.53
CA ALA A 104 21.83 -3.26 -12.20
C ALA A 104 20.71 -3.32 -11.15
N VAL A 105 19.50 -2.87 -11.50
CA VAL A 105 18.33 -3.01 -10.62
C VAL A 105 18.06 -4.47 -10.30
N PHE A 106 17.92 -5.34 -11.31
CA PHE A 106 17.60 -6.75 -11.11
C PHE A 106 18.70 -7.53 -10.35
N ALA A 107 19.94 -7.06 -10.36
CA ALA A 107 21.03 -7.66 -9.59
C ALA A 107 20.82 -7.64 -8.07
N TYR A 108 19.97 -6.74 -7.54
CA TYR A 108 19.66 -6.66 -6.09
C TYR A 108 18.78 -7.80 -5.56
N GLY A 109 18.17 -8.59 -6.45
CA GLY A 109 17.28 -9.66 -6.03
C GLY A 109 16.22 -9.93 -7.09
N GLU A 110 16.65 -10.48 -8.22
CA GLU A 110 15.85 -10.67 -9.44
C GLU A 110 14.44 -11.19 -9.16
N LYS A 111 14.33 -12.27 -8.37
CA LYS A 111 13.05 -12.90 -8.02
C LYS A 111 12.11 -11.94 -7.28
N TYR A 112 12.63 -11.15 -6.34
CA TYR A 112 11.82 -10.24 -5.54
C TYR A 112 11.47 -8.97 -6.31
N ILE A 113 12.34 -8.52 -7.22
CA ILE A 113 12.05 -7.42 -8.13
C ILE A 113 10.99 -7.83 -9.14
N LEU A 114 11.03 -9.08 -9.63
CA LEU A 114 9.97 -9.62 -10.48
C LEU A 114 8.61 -9.66 -9.74
N LEU A 115 8.59 -10.05 -8.46
CA LEU A 115 7.37 -9.94 -7.63
C LEU A 115 6.88 -8.48 -7.55
N ALA A 116 7.79 -7.52 -7.41
CA ALA A 116 7.47 -6.10 -7.39
C ALA A 116 6.83 -5.63 -8.71
N VAL A 117 7.43 -6.00 -9.85
CA VAL A 117 6.95 -5.64 -11.18
C VAL A 117 5.55 -6.23 -11.43
N ILE A 118 5.36 -7.51 -11.12
CA ILE A 118 4.04 -8.15 -11.24
C ILE A 118 3.06 -7.46 -10.28
N GLY A 119 3.43 -7.27 -9.01
CA GLY A 119 2.59 -6.59 -8.02
C GLY A 119 2.17 -5.19 -8.47
N TRP A 120 3.10 -4.42 -9.01
CA TRP A 120 2.87 -3.08 -9.56
C TRP A 120 1.87 -3.11 -10.72
N LEU A 121 2.05 -4.03 -11.69
CA LEU A 121 1.13 -4.20 -12.82
C LEU A 121 -0.28 -4.60 -12.35
N LEU A 122 -0.40 -5.43 -11.31
CA LEU A 122 -1.70 -5.79 -10.75
C LEU A 122 -2.32 -4.62 -9.97
N LEU A 123 -1.54 -3.86 -9.22
CA LEU A 123 -2.02 -2.70 -8.46
C LEU A 123 -2.55 -1.59 -9.38
N ILE A 124 -1.84 -1.26 -10.47
CA ILE A 124 -2.25 -0.19 -11.39
C ILE A 124 -3.56 -0.51 -12.12
N THR A 125 -3.95 -1.78 -12.21
CA THR A 125 -5.27 -2.16 -12.76
C THR A 125 -6.43 -1.52 -11.99
N TYR A 126 -6.27 -1.24 -10.69
CA TYR A 126 -7.27 -0.55 -9.90
C TYR A 126 -7.50 0.88 -10.41
N ASP A 127 -6.43 1.66 -10.56
CA ASP A 127 -6.52 3.05 -11.00
C ASP A 127 -6.99 3.18 -12.45
N ILE A 128 -6.49 2.30 -13.34
CA ILE A 128 -6.98 2.19 -14.71
C ILE A 128 -8.49 1.84 -14.71
N GLY A 129 -8.88 0.82 -13.95
CA GLY A 129 -10.26 0.39 -13.85
C GLY A 129 -11.18 1.48 -13.29
N LYS A 130 -10.70 2.24 -12.31
CA LYS A 130 -11.42 3.38 -11.70
C LYS A 130 -11.62 4.51 -12.71
N ALA A 131 -10.59 4.87 -13.47
CA ALA A 131 -10.67 5.90 -14.51
C ALA A 131 -11.61 5.48 -15.66
N LEU A 132 -11.63 4.19 -16.00
CA LEU A 132 -12.44 3.63 -17.07
C LEU A 132 -13.80 3.09 -16.59
N LYS A 133 -14.19 3.35 -15.34
CA LYS A 133 -15.45 2.88 -14.75
C LYS A 133 -16.71 3.45 -15.43
N ARG A 134 -16.57 4.46 -16.29
CA ARG A 134 -17.66 4.94 -17.17
C ARG A 134 -18.07 3.93 -18.25
N TYR A 135 -17.24 2.93 -18.54
CA TYR A 135 -17.53 1.90 -19.53
C TYR A 135 -18.08 0.63 -18.87
N ASN A 136 -19.14 0.07 -19.44
CA ASN A 136 -19.86 -1.10 -18.91
C ASN A 136 -18.96 -2.31 -18.62
N PHE A 137 -17.89 -2.50 -19.41
CA PHE A 137 -16.92 -3.57 -19.19
C PHE A 137 -16.28 -3.50 -17.78
N PHE A 138 -15.80 -2.33 -17.37
CA PHE A 138 -15.14 -2.14 -16.08
C PHE A 138 -16.10 -2.17 -14.91
N VAL A 139 -17.34 -1.72 -15.11
CA VAL A 139 -18.41 -1.86 -14.11
C VAL A 139 -18.71 -3.35 -13.87
N ARG A 140 -18.91 -4.12 -14.95
CA ARG A 140 -19.23 -5.55 -14.88
C ARG A 140 -18.11 -6.37 -14.22
N HIS A 141 -16.85 -6.02 -14.47
CA HIS A 141 -15.70 -6.75 -13.95
C HIS A 141 -15.04 -6.08 -12.73
N TRP A 142 -15.72 -5.13 -12.08
CA TRP A 142 -15.16 -4.37 -10.96
C TRP A 142 -14.63 -5.28 -9.83
N ASN A 143 -15.35 -6.36 -9.53
CA ASN A 143 -14.93 -7.32 -8.50
C ASN A 143 -13.67 -8.10 -8.89
N ALA A 144 -13.45 -8.36 -10.19
CA ALA A 144 -12.23 -8.98 -10.66
C ALA A 144 -11.05 -8.02 -10.53
N ILE A 145 -11.24 -6.74 -10.88
CA ILE A 145 -10.23 -5.68 -10.72
C ILE A 145 -9.81 -5.54 -9.24
N LEU A 146 -10.77 -5.54 -8.31
CA LEU A 146 -10.47 -5.49 -6.88
C LEU A 146 -9.66 -6.72 -6.42
N LEU A 147 -10.01 -7.92 -6.90
CA LEU A 147 -9.27 -9.15 -6.57
C LEU A 147 -7.85 -9.14 -7.14
N ILE A 148 -7.69 -8.68 -8.38
CA ILE A 148 -6.38 -8.51 -9.04
C ILE A 148 -5.51 -7.53 -8.24
N SER A 149 -6.04 -6.35 -7.94
CA SER A 149 -5.33 -5.34 -7.13
C SER A 149 -4.95 -5.86 -5.74
N THR A 150 -5.84 -6.62 -5.09
CA THR A 150 -5.57 -7.26 -3.80
C THR A 150 -4.45 -8.29 -3.88
N THR A 151 -4.40 -9.06 -4.97
CA THR A 151 -3.28 -9.96 -5.24
C THR A 151 -1.99 -9.17 -5.41
N GLY A 152 -2.04 -8.04 -6.13
CA GLY A 152 -0.93 -7.09 -6.24
C GLY A 152 -0.42 -6.61 -4.87
N PHE A 153 -1.32 -6.22 -3.97
CA PHE A 153 -0.96 -5.84 -2.59
C PHE A 153 -0.24 -6.97 -1.83
N ILE A 154 -0.71 -8.22 -1.94
CA ILE A 154 -0.03 -9.37 -1.32
C ILE A 154 1.36 -9.57 -1.90
N LEU A 155 1.54 -9.47 -3.22
CA LEU A 155 2.85 -9.58 -3.85
C LEU A 155 3.79 -8.46 -3.41
N THR A 156 3.29 -7.22 -3.30
CA THR A 156 4.07 -6.09 -2.76
C THR A 156 4.46 -6.31 -1.30
N PHE A 157 3.58 -6.89 -0.47
CA PHE A 157 3.93 -7.26 0.90
C PHE A 157 5.11 -8.24 0.97
N LEU A 158 5.07 -9.30 0.13
CA LEU A 158 6.13 -10.30 0.04
C LEU A 158 7.44 -9.69 -0.51
N HIS A 159 7.34 -8.83 -1.52
CA HIS A 159 8.47 -8.06 -2.06
C HIS A 159 9.14 -7.22 -0.97
N SER A 160 8.35 -6.45 -0.22
CA SER A 160 8.88 -5.61 0.86
C SER A 160 9.55 -6.44 1.96
N LEU A 161 8.93 -7.56 2.37
CA LEU A 161 9.54 -8.46 3.36
C LEU A 161 10.90 -9.03 2.93
N ALA A 162 11.07 -9.31 1.64
CA ALA A 162 12.27 -9.92 1.12
C ALA A 162 13.43 -8.94 0.92
N LEU A 163 13.16 -7.74 0.39
CA LEU A 163 14.20 -6.75 0.08
C LEU A 163 14.43 -5.73 1.21
N GLY A 164 13.45 -5.52 2.08
CA GLY A 164 13.58 -4.59 3.20
C GLY A 164 14.36 -5.20 4.35
N SER A 165 15.69 -5.23 4.29
CA SER A 165 16.54 -5.67 5.40
C SER A 165 16.19 -4.98 6.73
N ASP A 166 15.84 -3.70 6.67
CA ASP A 166 15.43 -2.90 7.82
C ASP A 166 14.07 -3.32 8.40
N LEU A 167 13.24 -4.02 7.61
CA LEU A 167 11.97 -4.60 8.06
C LEU A 167 12.17 -5.93 8.80
N GLN A 168 13.36 -6.52 8.74
CA GLN A 168 13.67 -7.80 9.37
C GLN A 168 14.21 -7.64 10.80
N ALA A 169 14.47 -6.41 11.25
CA ALA A 169 14.98 -6.11 12.59
C ALA A 169 14.33 -4.85 13.20
N GLY A 170 14.53 -4.65 14.50
CA GLY A 170 14.11 -3.44 15.21
C GLY A 170 12.60 -3.18 15.24
N PRO A 171 12.18 -1.93 15.51
CA PRO A 171 10.76 -1.57 15.61
C PRO A 171 9.95 -1.77 14.32
N LEU A 172 10.59 -1.62 13.15
CA LEU A 172 9.92 -1.83 11.86
C LEU A 172 9.45 -3.27 11.67
N ARG A 173 10.19 -4.25 12.20
CA ARG A 173 9.75 -5.65 12.20
C ARG A 173 8.41 -5.84 12.91
N ALA A 174 8.22 -5.21 14.07
CA ALA A 174 6.97 -5.31 14.82
C ALA A 174 5.80 -4.69 14.04
N VAL A 175 6.04 -3.53 13.41
CA VAL A 175 5.06 -2.87 12.53
C VAL A 175 4.68 -3.77 11.36
N TRP A 176 5.66 -4.41 10.72
CA TRP A 176 5.41 -5.27 9.56
C TRP A 176 4.66 -6.55 9.93
N ILE A 177 4.97 -7.15 11.09
CA ILE A 177 4.22 -8.27 11.64
C ILE A 177 2.77 -7.84 11.91
N PHE A 178 2.57 -6.68 12.54
CA PHE A 178 1.23 -6.15 12.79
C PHE A 178 0.44 -5.93 11.48
N TYR A 179 1.08 -5.35 10.46
CA TYR A 179 0.45 -5.17 9.16
C TYR A 179 0.08 -6.50 8.51
N GLY A 180 1.00 -7.46 8.46
CA GLY A 180 0.73 -8.79 7.88
C GLY A 180 -0.39 -9.52 8.62
N ALA A 181 -0.30 -9.57 9.95
CA ALA A 181 -1.25 -10.26 10.82
C ALA A 181 -2.68 -9.69 10.72
N THR A 182 -2.82 -8.41 10.42
CA THR A 182 -4.13 -7.77 10.26
C THR A 182 -4.61 -7.75 8.81
N ALA A 183 -3.72 -7.59 7.84
CA ALA A 183 -4.04 -7.55 6.42
C ALA A 183 -4.56 -8.89 5.89
N ILE A 184 -3.95 -10.01 6.31
CA ILE A 184 -4.37 -11.35 5.89
C ILE A 184 -5.83 -11.61 6.24
N PRO A 185 -6.28 -11.54 7.52
CA PRO A 185 -7.67 -11.80 7.87
C PRO A 185 -8.62 -10.76 7.28
N ALA A 186 -8.24 -9.49 7.19
CA ALA A 186 -9.05 -8.47 6.53
C ALA A 186 -9.26 -8.76 5.04
N THR A 187 -8.22 -9.24 4.35
CA THR A 187 -8.30 -9.66 2.94
C THR A 187 -9.23 -10.85 2.77
N VAL A 188 -9.07 -11.88 3.60
CA VAL A 188 -9.95 -13.08 3.60
C VAL A 188 -11.40 -12.68 3.89
N TYR A 189 -11.64 -11.79 4.85
CA TYR A 189 -12.96 -11.29 5.15
C TYR A 189 -13.57 -10.50 3.98
N ASN A 190 -12.85 -9.54 3.40
CA ASN A 190 -13.36 -8.68 2.33
C ASN A 190 -13.70 -9.47 1.06
N TYR A 191 -12.82 -10.38 0.65
CA TYR A 191 -12.91 -11.00 -0.67
C TYR A 191 -13.37 -12.46 -0.63
N GLY A 192 -13.27 -13.13 0.52
CA GLY A 192 -13.93 -14.39 0.78
C GLY A 192 -15.32 -14.15 1.37
N ILE A 193 -15.39 -13.88 2.67
CA ILE A 193 -16.65 -13.96 3.44
C ILE A 193 -17.68 -12.90 3.01
N LYS A 194 -17.32 -11.61 3.09
CA LYS A 194 -18.22 -10.48 2.79
C LYS A 194 -18.78 -10.58 1.38
N ARG A 195 -17.92 -10.95 0.42
CA ARG A 195 -18.30 -11.17 -0.97
C ARG A 195 -19.34 -12.28 -1.13
N PHE A 196 -19.12 -13.46 -0.55
CA PHE A 196 -20.07 -14.58 -0.67
C PHE A 196 -21.44 -14.28 -0.03
N ARG A 197 -21.48 -13.42 0.99
CA ARG A 197 -22.74 -13.03 1.65
C ARG A 197 -23.55 -11.99 0.86
N GLN A 198 -22.94 -11.23 -0.03
CA GLN A 198 -23.63 -10.20 -0.84
C GLN A 198 -24.16 -10.73 -2.19
N VAL A 199 -23.77 -11.94 -2.60
CA VAL A 199 -24.21 -12.60 -3.84
C VAL A 199 -25.46 -13.48 -3.61
N ARG A 200 -25.91 -13.59 -2.35
CA ARG A 200 -27.21 -14.19 -1.97
C ARG A 200 -28.20 -13.08 -1.63
#